data_AF-A0A1V4MAR6-F1
#
_entry.id   AF-A0A1V4MAR6-F1
#
_cell.length_a   1.000
_cell.length_b   1.000
_cell.length_c   1.000
_cell.angle_alpha   90.00
_cell.angle_beta   90.00
_cell.angle_gamma   90.00
#
_symmetry.space_group_name_H-M   'P 1'
#
loop_
_entity.id
_entity.type
_entity.pdbx_description
1 polymer ?
#
loop_
_entity_poly.entity_id
_entity_poly.type
_entity_poly.pdbx_seq_one_letter_code
_entity_poly.pdbx_strand_id
1 'polypeptide(L)'
;MHRIMTRFTEHELRGVYYRPHIDWTEIFYHAVGLSKTHTQKTGSRSLDMLHVASALSINAERFMTCDDKQSELAAIAGLRIIEL
;
A
#
# COMPACT_ATOMS: atom_id res chain seq x y z
N MET A 1 2.14 -4.24 -22.64
CA MET A 1 1.19 -3.91 -21.56
C MET A 1 0.05 -4.95 -21.42
N HIS A 2 -0.62 -5.34 -22.51
CA HIS A 2 -1.72 -6.31 -22.50
C HIS A 2 -1.41 -7.62 -21.74
N ARG A 3 -0.26 -8.26 -22.03
CA ARG A 3 0.16 -9.52 -21.41
C ARG A 3 0.37 -9.45 -19.88
N ILE A 4 0.73 -8.28 -19.34
CA ILE A 4 0.92 -8.10 -17.90
C ILE A 4 -0.46 -8.01 -17.22
N MET A 5 -1.39 -7.25 -17.80
CA MET A 5 -2.75 -7.13 -17.28
C MET A 5 -3.51 -8.47 -17.30
N THR A 6 -3.34 -9.27 -18.36
CA THR A 6 -3.94 -10.62 -18.42
C THR A 6 -3.47 -11.51 -17.27
N ARG A 7 -2.17 -11.47 -16.93
CA ARG A 7 -1.62 -12.27 -15.82
C ARG A 7 -2.20 -11.88 -14.47
N PHE A 8 -2.44 -10.59 -14.25
CA PHE A 8 -3.13 -10.14 -13.04
C PHE A 8 -4.52 -10.78 -12.95
N THR A 9 -5.34 -10.69 -14.00
CA THR A 9 -6.66 -11.32 -14.02
C THR A 9 -6.60 -12.84 -13.79
N GLU A 10 -5.68 -13.54 -14.45
CA GLU A 10 -5.50 -14.99 -14.26
C GLU A 10 -5.10 -15.35 -12.82
N HIS A 11 -4.22 -14.58 -12.20
CA HIS A 11 -3.76 -14.80 -10.83
C HIS A 11 -4.88 -14.54 -9.80
N GLU A 12 -5.71 -13.53 -10.03
CA GLU A 12 -6.89 -13.26 -9.22
C GLU A 12 -7.90 -14.41 -9.30
N LEU A 13 -8.21 -14.90 -10.51
CA LEU A 13 -9.09 -16.05 -10.73
C LEU A 13 -8.55 -17.35 -10.10
N ARG A 14 -7.24 -17.51 -10.06
CA ARG A 14 -6.56 -18.68 -9.46
C ARG A 14 -6.38 -18.55 -7.94
N GLY A 15 -6.77 -17.43 -7.33
CA GLY A 15 -6.64 -17.21 -5.90
C GLY A 15 -5.20 -16.94 -5.43
N VAL A 16 -4.31 -16.51 -6.32
CA VAL A 16 -2.94 -16.08 -5.94
C VAL A 16 -3.01 -14.81 -5.08
N TYR A 17 -3.97 -13.93 -5.37
CA TYR A 17 -4.34 -12.77 -4.56
C TYR A 17 -5.83 -12.47 -4.75
N TYR A 18 -6.39 -11.60 -3.93
CA TYR A 18 -7.74 -11.05 -4.09
C TYR A 18 -7.73 -9.53 -3.90
N ARG A 19 -8.76 -8.84 -4.39
CA ARG A 19 -8.98 -7.42 -4.13
C ARG A 19 -9.94 -7.25 -2.95
N PRO A 20 -9.49 -6.75 -1.79
CA PRO A 20 -10.40 -6.45 -0.69
C PRO A 20 -11.34 -5.30 -1.09
N HIS A 21 -12.50 -5.23 -0.44
CA HIS A 21 -13.30 -4.02 -0.46
C HIS A 21 -12.49 -2.87 0.14
N ILE A 22 -12.53 -1.70 -0.51
CA ILE A 22 -11.82 -0.51 -0.07
C ILE A 22 -12.82 0.59 0.30
N ASP A 23 -12.55 1.27 1.40
CA ASP A 23 -13.25 2.51 1.77
C ASP A 23 -12.32 3.69 1.48
N TRP A 24 -12.66 4.46 0.45
CA TRP A 24 -11.85 5.60 0.06
C TRP A 24 -11.80 6.69 1.13
N THR A 25 -12.86 6.84 1.93
CA THR A 25 -12.90 7.83 3.02
C THR A 25 -11.83 7.52 4.04
N GLU A 26 -11.76 6.27 4.48
CA GLU A 26 -10.74 5.78 5.43
C GLU A 26 -9.33 5.86 4.84
N ILE A 27 -9.16 5.48 3.58
CA ILE A 27 -7.86 5.58 2.88
C ILE A 27 -7.38 7.04 2.85
N PHE A 28 -8.23 7.98 2.46
CA PHE A 28 -7.85 9.39 2.42
C PHE A 28 -7.59 9.95 3.82
N TYR A 29 -8.36 9.53 4.83
CA TYR A 29 -8.11 9.89 6.23
C TYR A 29 -6.69 9.47 6.66
N HIS A 30 -6.32 8.20 6.44
CA HIS A 30 -4.99 7.71 6.72
C HIS A 30 -3.90 8.42 5.90
N ALA A 31 -4.12 8.62 4.60
CA ALA A 31 -3.13 9.26 3.72
C ALA A 31 -2.85 10.72 4.14
N VAL A 32 -3.88 11.47 4.55
CA VAL A 32 -3.71 12.83 5.09
C VAL A 32 -3.01 12.80 6.45
N GLY A 33 -3.27 11.80 7.30
CA GLY A 33 -2.53 11.59 8.55
C GLY A 33 -1.04 11.33 8.32
N LEU A 34 -0.70 10.45 7.37
CA LEU A 34 0.67 10.15 6.96
C LEU A 34 1.36 11.38 6.38
N SER A 35 0.66 12.17 5.56
CA SER A 35 1.24 13.36 4.93
C SER A 35 1.65 14.42 5.95
N LYS A 36 0.85 14.64 6.99
CA LYS A 36 1.16 15.58 8.09
C LYS A 36 2.38 15.18 8.90
N THR A 37 2.63 13.87 9.04
CA THR A 37 3.62 13.35 9.98
C THR A 37 4.98 13.09 9.31
N HIS A 38 5.02 12.82 8.00
CA HIS A 38 6.20 12.23 7.36
C HIS A 38 6.72 12.95 6.10
N THR A 39 5.99 13.91 5.53
CA THR A 39 6.41 14.59 4.28
C THR A 39 7.74 15.32 4.38
N GLN A 40 8.12 15.85 5.54
CA GLN A 40 9.41 16.54 5.71
C GLN A 40 10.61 15.60 5.90
N LYS A 41 10.39 14.32 6.26
CA LYS A 41 11.48 13.38 6.61
C LYS A 41 11.78 12.34 5.53
N THR A 42 10.79 11.84 4.78
CA THR A 42 10.98 10.66 3.91
C THR A 42 11.06 10.99 2.41
N GLY A 43 10.54 12.14 1.98
CA GLY A 43 10.39 12.47 0.55
C GLY A 43 9.42 11.53 -0.20
N SER A 44 8.55 10.82 0.52
CA SER A 44 7.49 9.96 -0.03
C SER A 44 6.45 10.81 -0.76
N ARG A 45 5.98 10.34 -1.93
CA ARG A 45 5.00 11.04 -2.77
C ARG A 45 3.57 10.60 -2.45
N SER A 46 2.59 11.31 -3.01
CA SER A 46 1.15 11.05 -2.79
C SER A 46 0.74 9.59 -3.04
N LEU A 47 1.34 8.92 -4.04
CA LEU A 47 1.04 7.52 -4.34
C LEU A 47 1.59 6.55 -3.29
N ASP A 48 2.75 6.86 -2.70
CA ASP A 48 3.33 6.05 -1.64
C ASP A 48 2.42 6.07 -0.41
N MET A 49 1.94 7.27 -0.06
CA MET A 49 1.00 7.45 1.06
C MET A 49 -0.33 6.74 0.80
N LEU A 50 -0.86 6.80 -0.42
CA LEU A 50 -2.10 6.10 -0.76
C LEU A 50 -1.94 4.57 -0.67
N HIS A 51 -0.80 4.02 -1.06
CA HIS A 51 -0.57 2.58 -0.97
C HIS A 51 -0.49 2.12 0.50
N VAL A 52 0.29 2.81 1.33
CA VAL A 52 0.39 2.51 2.76
C VAL A 52 -0.96 2.70 3.46
N ALA A 53 -1.67 3.79 3.17
CA ALA A 53 -3.00 4.04 3.70
C ALA A 53 -4.03 2.97 3.31
N SER A 54 -3.93 2.41 2.08
CA SER A 54 -4.78 1.31 1.64
C SER A 54 -4.54 0.03 2.44
N ALA A 55 -3.29 -0.27 2.82
CA ALA A 55 -2.98 -1.40 3.67
C ALA A 55 -3.52 -1.22 5.10
N LEU A 56 -3.42 0.00 5.64
CA LEU A 56 -4.00 0.35 6.94
C LEU A 56 -5.52 0.21 6.95
N SER A 57 -6.21 0.72 5.92
CA SER A 57 -7.68 0.71 5.85
C SER A 57 -8.28 -0.70 5.82
N ILE A 58 -7.52 -1.68 5.34
CA ILE A 58 -7.95 -3.09 5.30
C ILE A 58 -7.43 -3.90 6.49
N ASN A 59 -6.79 -3.25 7.47
CA ASN A 59 -6.13 -3.90 8.62
C ASN A 59 -5.12 -4.98 8.21
N ALA A 60 -4.32 -4.71 7.17
CA ALA A 60 -3.27 -5.63 6.76
C ALA A 60 -2.23 -5.80 7.89
N GLU A 61 -1.88 -7.03 8.24
CA GLU A 61 -0.81 -7.30 9.21
C GLU A 61 0.58 -7.01 8.60
N ARG A 62 0.71 -7.24 7.28
CA ARG A 62 1.99 -7.22 6.59
C ARG A 62 1.93 -6.38 5.32
N PHE A 63 3.05 -5.77 4.96
CA PHE A 63 3.20 -4.90 3.81
C PHE A 63 4.40 -5.34 2.96
N MET A 64 4.20 -5.35 1.63
CA MET A 64 5.18 -5.81 0.66
C MET A 64 5.39 -4.72 -0.39
N THR A 65 6.64 -4.36 -0.64
CA THR A 65 7.00 -3.37 -1.66
C THR A 65 8.46 -3.55 -2.09
N CYS A 66 8.77 -3.07 -3.30
CA CYS A 66 10.15 -2.97 -3.81
C CYS A 66 10.71 -1.54 -3.70
N ASP A 67 9.99 -0.63 -3.05
CA ASP A 67 10.40 0.76 -2.88
C ASP A 67 10.81 1.01 -1.42
N ASP A 68 12.09 1.34 -1.21
CA ASP A 68 12.66 1.53 0.13
C ASP A 68 11.97 2.65 0.92
N LYS A 69 11.55 3.74 0.24
CA LYS A 69 10.86 4.86 0.90
C LYS A 69 9.45 4.48 1.30
N GLN A 70 8.78 3.67 0.48
CA GLN A 70 7.45 3.14 0.81
C GLN A 70 7.54 2.11 1.94
N SER A 71 8.61 1.30 1.98
CA SER A 71 8.91 0.37 3.05
C SER A 71 9.12 1.09 4.38
N GLU A 72 9.94 2.15 4.39
CA GLU A 72 10.17 3.00 5.57
C GLU A 72 8.85 3.63 6.06
N LEU A 73 8.06 4.21 5.14
CA LEU A 73 6.78 4.81 5.47
C LEU A 73 5.81 3.79 6.10
N ALA A 74 5.71 2.59 5.53
CA ALA A 74 4.86 1.52 6.04
C ALA A 74 5.29 1.04 7.43
N ALA A 75 6.61 0.92 7.66
CA ALA A 75 7.15 0.53 8.96
C ALA A 75 6.83 1.57 10.04
N ILE A 76 7.00 2.86 9.74
CA ILE A 76 6.63 3.96 10.66
C ILE A 76 5.12 3.96 10.94
N ALA A 77 4.31 3.61 9.94
CA ALA A 77 2.86 3.48 10.08
C ALA A 77 2.41 2.23 10.88
N GLY A 78 3.34 1.39 11.32
CA GLY A 78 3.07 0.22 12.17
C GLY A 78 2.81 -1.09 11.42
N LEU A 79 3.06 -1.14 10.10
CA LEU A 79 2.93 -2.37 9.31
C LEU A 79 4.19 -3.22 9.39
N ARG A 80 4.06 -4.55 9.41
CA ARG A 80 5.22 -5.46 9.31
C ARG A 80 5.67 -5.56 7.85
N ILE A 81 6.89 -5.14 7.55
CA ILE A 81 7.47 -5.30 6.21
C ILE A 81 7.84 -6.76 5.96
N ILE A 82 7.54 -7.25 4.75
CA ILE A 82 8.06 -8.51 4.23
C ILE A 82 8.94 -8.22 3.01
N GLU A 83 10.11 -8.85 2.98
CA GLU A 83 11.01 -8.85 1.82
C GLU A 83 10.57 -9.89 0.78
N LEU A 84 11.00 -9.64 -0.46
CA LEU A 84 10.72 -10.46 -1.65
C LEU A 84 11.65 -11.68 -1.76
#